data_AF-A0A1G2CDP9-F1
#
_entry.id   AF-A0A1G2CDP9-F1
#
_cell.length_a   1.000
_cell.length_b   1.000
_cell.length_c   1.000
_cell.angle_alpha   90.00
_cell.angle_beta   90.00
_cell.angle_gamma   90.00
#
_symmetry.space_group_name_H-M   'P 1'
#
loop_
_entity.id
_entity.type
_entity.pdbx_description
1 polymer ?
#
loop_
_entity_poly.entity_id
_entity_poly.type
_entity_poly.pdbx_seq_one_letter_code
_entity_poly.pdbx_strand_id
1 'polypeptide(L)'
;MSKKEPMKTLPLGDYTSRKEWEDACWKKIVESEELLQLLITSHERHDIVMRAAAIDGLASGKSYRKIAEELWLSSQTISGIKKAMDEKAYRSYLERSKKGRKKKKV
;
A
#
# COMPACT_ATOMS: atom_id res chain seq x y z
N MET A 1 11.29 31.40 4.78
CA MET A 1 10.81 30.01 5.02
C MET A 1 9.35 30.09 5.42
N SER A 2 8.42 29.81 4.50
CA SER A 2 6.99 29.83 4.82
C SER A 2 6.70 28.82 5.92
N LYS A 3 6.01 29.26 6.97
CA LYS A 3 5.46 28.39 8.01
C LYS A 3 4.57 27.36 7.30
N LYS A 4 5.03 26.11 7.20
CA LYS A 4 4.18 25.00 6.77
C LYS A 4 3.16 24.81 7.89
N GLU A 5 1.92 25.26 7.68
CA GLU A 5 0.85 25.00 8.62
C GLU A 5 0.74 23.48 8.81
N PRO A 6 0.79 22.98 10.06
CA PRO A 6 0.56 21.57 10.29
C PRO A 6 -0.86 21.25 9.82
N MET A 7 -0.97 20.21 8.99
CA MET A 7 -2.24 19.67 8.48
C MET A 7 -3.31 19.73 9.58
N LYS A 8 -4.35 20.54 9.38
CA LYS A 8 -5.56 20.47 10.20
C LYS A 8 -6.27 19.17 9.85
N THR A 9 -6.06 18.15 10.67
CA THR A 9 -6.87 16.93 10.60
C THR A 9 -8.34 17.31 10.84
N LEU A 10 -9.24 16.60 10.17
CA LEU A 10 -10.66 16.79 10.38
C LEU A 10 -11.00 16.52 11.85
N PRO A 11 -11.82 17.34 12.51
CA PRO A 11 -12.19 17.10 13.90
C PRO A 11 -13.02 15.81 13.98
N LEU A 12 -12.67 14.94 14.93
CA LEU A 12 -13.33 13.64 15.13
C LEU A 12 -14.83 13.79 15.46
N GLY A 13 -15.24 14.92 16.04
CA GLY A 13 -16.62 15.17 16.47
C GLY A 13 -17.64 15.29 15.33
N ASP A 14 -17.18 15.48 14.10
CA ASP A 14 -18.06 15.65 12.92
C ASP A 14 -18.44 14.31 12.26
N TYR A 15 -18.00 13.17 12.80
CA TYR A 15 -18.13 11.84 12.19
C TYR A 15 -18.87 10.86 13.09
N THR A 16 -19.65 9.97 12.48
CA THR A 16 -20.46 8.98 13.20
C THR A 16 -19.64 7.80 13.73
N SER A 17 -18.47 7.55 13.13
CA SER A 17 -17.53 6.53 13.59
C SER A 17 -16.08 6.88 13.30
N ARG A 18 -15.17 6.27 14.08
CA ARG A 18 -13.71 6.37 13.84
C ARG A 18 -13.32 5.92 12.43
N LYS A 19 -13.97 4.87 11.91
CA LYS A 19 -13.69 4.36 10.57
C LYS A 19 -14.06 5.38 9.50
N GLU A 20 -15.23 6.01 9.63
CA GLU A 20 -15.67 7.06 8.71
C GLU A 20 -14.71 8.25 8.71
N TRP A 21 -14.25 8.65 9.89
CA TRP A 21 -13.22 9.68 10.03
C TRP A 21 -11.88 9.28 9.39
N GLU A 22 -11.43 8.04 9.60
CA GLU A 22 -10.22 7.48 8.96
C GLU A 22 -10.34 7.48 7.44
N ASP A 23 -11.47 7.03 6.89
CA ASP A 23 -11.74 7.00 5.45
C ASP A 23 -11.75 8.44 4.86
N ALA A 24 -12.35 9.40 5.56
CA ALA A 24 -12.37 10.81 5.16
C ALA A 24 -10.97 11.46 5.20
N CYS A 25 -10.17 11.15 6.24
CA CYS A 25 -8.79 11.63 6.33
C CYS A 25 -7.91 11.01 5.24
N TRP A 26 -8.09 9.71 4.96
CA TRP A 26 -7.37 9.03 3.89
C TRP A 26 -7.65 9.66 2.53
N LYS A 27 -8.91 9.97 2.23
CA LYS A 27 -9.29 10.65 1.00
C LYS A 27 -8.54 11.99 0.82
N LYS A 28 -8.48 12.81 1.87
CA LYS A 28 -7.72 14.08 1.84
C LYS A 28 -6.22 13.87 1.59
N ILE A 29 -5.63 12.82 2.17
CA ILE A 29 -4.21 12.50 1.97
C ILE A 29 -3.95 12.11 0.51
N VAL A 30 -4.81 11.27 -0.08
CA VAL A 30 -4.65 10.80 -1.46
C VAL A 30 -4.87 11.93 -2.49
N GLU A 31 -5.76 12.88 -2.20
CA GLU A 31 -6.04 14.03 -3.08
C GLU A 31 -4.98 15.13 -3.00
N SER A 32 -4.09 15.09 -1.99
CA SER A 32 -3.10 16.14 -1.75
C SER A 32 -1.67 15.62 -1.91
N GLU A 33 -1.03 15.96 -3.04
CA GLU A 33 0.37 15.61 -3.29
C GLU A 33 1.32 16.10 -2.19
N GLU A 34 1.15 17.34 -1.72
CA GLU A 34 2.05 17.93 -0.70
C GLU A 34 2.02 17.16 0.63
N LEU A 35 0.82 16.80 1.10
CA LEU A 35 0.63 15.97 2.29
C LEU A 35 1.21 14.58 2.11
N LEU A 36 1.00 13.97 0.95
CA LEU A 36 1.57 12.65 0.66
C LEU A 36 3.10 12.70 0.71
N GLN A 37 3.72 13.70 0.07
CA GLN A 37 5.17 13.92 0.10
C GLN A 37 5.72 14.19 1.50
N LEU A 38 4.93 14.82 2.37
CA LEU A 38 5.31 15.06 3.77
C LEU A 38 5.24 13.80 4.62
N LEU A 39 4.25 12.93 4.37
CA LEU A 39 3.94 11.77 5.20
C LEU A 39 4.73 10.51 4.84
N ILE A 40 5.16 10.37 3.59
CA ILE A 40 5.89 9.19 3.13
C ILE A 40 7.39 9.46 3.01
N THR A 41 8.19 8.48 3.41
CA THR A 41 9.63 8.48 3.15
C THR A 41 9.92 8.15 1.69
N SER A 42 11.15 8.47 1.24
CA SER A 42 11.62 8.07 -0.10
C SER A 42 11.59 6.55 -0.30
N HIS A 43 11.87 5.78 0.75
CA HIS A 43 11.81 4.33 0.76
C HIS A 43 10.37 3.81 0.60
N GLU A 44 9.42 4.34 1.37
CA GLU A 44 8.01 3.94 1.25
C GLU A 44 7.43 4.30 -0.12
N ARG A 45 7.80 5.49 -0.66
CA ARG A 45 7.43 5.87 -2.01
C ARG A 45 7.97 4.89 -3.05
N HIS A 46 9.25 4.51 -2.93
CA HIS A 46 9.85 3.51 -3.80
C HIS A 46 9.06 2.20 -3.76
N ASP A 47 8.79 1.68 -2.56
CA ASP A 47 8.02 0.45 -2.38
C ASP A 47 6.63 0.51 -3.03
N ILE A 48 5.92 1.63 -2.89
CA ILE A 48 4.60 1.85 -3.51
C ILE A 48 4.73 1.80 -5.03
N VAL A 49 5.70 2.52 -5.60
CA VAL A 49 5.94 2.57 -7.06
C VAL A 49 6.29 1.19 -7.60
N MET A 50 7.20 0.46 -6.94
CA MET A 50 7.60 -0.88 -7.38
C MET A 50 6.43 -1.87 -7.34
N ARG A 51 5.56 -1.78 -6.33
CA ARG A 51 4.34 -2.60 -6.25
C ARG A 51 3.36 -2.24 -7.36
N ALA A 52 3.16 -0.96 -7.64
CA ALA A 52 2.28 -0.50 -8.73
C ALA A 52 2.77 -0.98 -10.09
N ALA A 53 4.07 -0.85 -10.38
CA ALA A 53 4.68 -1.32 -11.63
C ALA A 53 4.59 -2.85 -11.78
N ALA A 54 4.76 -3.60 -10.68
CA ALA A 54 4.59 -5.05 -10.72
C ALA A 54 3.12 -5.45 -10.97
N ILE A 55 2.15 -4.73 -10.39
CA ILE A 55 0.71 -4.94 -10.65
C ILE A 55 0.41 -4.71 -12.13
N ASP A 56 0.91 -3.62 -12.71
CA ASP A 56 0.73 -3.31 -14.13
C ASP A 56 1.33 -4.39 -15.04
N GLY A 57 2.56 -4.84 -14.74
CA GLY A 57 3.20 -5.93 -15.46
C GLY A 57 2.41 -7.25 -15.38
N LEU A 58 1.90 -7.60 -14.21
CA LEU A 58 1.06 -8.79 -14.01
C LEU A 58 -0.27 -8.67 -14.77
N ALA A 59 -0.93 -7.51 -14.71
CA ALA A 59 -2.18 -7.24 -15.42
C ALA A 59 -1.98 -7.28 -16.94
N SER A 60 -0.81 -6.87 -17.43
CA SER A 60 -0.40 -6.93 -18.84
C SER A 60 0.09 -8.31 -19.29
N GLY A 61 0.01 -9.34 -18.43
CA GLY A 61 0.39 -10.71 -18.77
C GLY A 61 1.89 -10.98 -18.84
N LYS A 62 2.75 -10.09 -18.30
CA LYS A 62 4.20 -10.34 -18.24
C LYS A 62 4.50 -11.52 -17.32
N SER A 63 5.50 -12.32 -17.70
CA SER A 63 5.98 -13.40 -16.85
C SER A 63 6.67 -12.86 -15.59
N TYR A 64 6.67 -13.66 -14.51
CA TYR A 64 7.35 -13.28 -13.26
C TYR A 64 8.84 -13.00 -13.49
N ARG A 65 9.47 -13.75 -14.39
CA ARG A 65 10.87 -13.55 -14.75
C ARG A 65 11.11 -12.19 -15.39
N LYS A 66 10.28 -11.80 -16.36
CA LYS A 66 10.39 -10.49 -17.02
C LYS A 66 10.16 -9.33 -16.04
N ILE A 67 9.17 -9.47 -15.15
CA ILE A 67 8.91 -8.47 -14.10
C ILE A 67 10.11 -8.40 -13.13
N ALA A 68 10.68 -9.54 -12.73
CA ALA A 68 11.84 -9.58 -11.84
C ALA A 68 13.07 -8.91 -12.47
N GLU A 69 13.31 -9.13 -13.76
CA GLU A 69 14.41 -8.51 -14.50
C GLU A 69 14.23 -6.99 -14.66
N GLU A 70 13.02 -6.54 -15.04
CA GLU A 70 12.73 -5.11 -15.26
C GLU A 70 12.69 -4.31 -13.94
N LEU A 71 12.14 -4.91 -12.88
CA LEU A 71 11.86 -4.23 -11.62
C LEU A 71 12.82 -4.61 -10.49
N TRP A 72 13.81 -5.46 -10.74
CA TRP A 72 14.77 -5.91 -9.71
C TRP A 72 14.07 -6.52 -8.48
N LEU A 73 12.93 -7.16 -8.69
CA LEU A 73 12.13 -7.77 -7.64
C LEU A 73 12.38 -9.27 -7.56
N SER A 74 12.40 -9.80 -6.34
CA SER A 74 12.42 -11.25 -6.16
C SER A 74 11.10 -11.87 -6.64
N SER A 75 11.16 -13.11 -7.11
CA SER A 75 9.97 -13.91 -7.46
C SER A 75 9.00 -14.04 -6.27
N GLN A 76 9.54 -14.05 -5.05
CA GLN A 76 8.75 -14.08 -3.81
C GLN A 76 7.94 -12.79 -3.63
N THR A 77 8.54 -11.62 -3.88
CA THR A 77 7.84 -10.33 -3.81
C THR A 77 6.72 -10.26 -4.85
N ILE A 78 7.01 -10.66 -6.09
CA ILE A 78 6.02 -10.69 -7.18
C ILE A 78 4.85 -11.63 -6.83
N SER A 79 5.15 -12.82 -6.31
CA SER A 79 4.12 -13.76 -5.81
C SER A 79 3.28 -13.15 -4.69
N GLY A 80 3.90 -12.41 -3.78
CA GLY A 80 3.22 -11.69 -2.70
C GLY A 80 2.24 -10.64 -3.22
N ILE A 81 2.65 -9.89 -4.25
CA ILE A 81 1.84 -8.87 -4.93
C ILE A 81 0.69 -9.53 -5.70
N LYS A 82 0.95 -10.59 -6.48
CA LYS A 82 -0.11 -11.32 -7.19
C LYS A 82 -1.22 -11.80 -6.26
N LYS A 83 -0.83 -12.36 -5.10
CA LYS A 83 -1.81 -12.77 -4.07
C LYS A 83 -2.61 -11.59 -3.53
N ALA A 84 -2.00 -10.43 -3.35
CA ALA A 84 -2.71 -9.24 -2.89
C ALA A 84 -3.74 -8.75 -3.93
N MET A 85 -3.40 -8.82 -5.22
CA MET A 85 -4.34 -8.53 -6.30
C MET A 85 -5.54 -9.49 -6.28
N ASP A 86 -5.27 -10.80 -6.14
CA ASP A 86 -6.33 -11.83 -6.12
C ASP A 86 -7.25 -11.69 -4.89
N GLU A 87 -6.69 -11.29 -3.74
CA GLU A 87 -7.44 -11.03 -2.51
C GLU A 87 -8.06 -9.61 -2.46
N LYS A 88 -7.80 -8.75 -3.46
CA LYS A 88 -8.14 -7.31 -3.48
C LYS A 88 -7.70 -6.53 -2.23
N ALA A 89 -6.69 -7.04 -1.52
CA ALA A 89 -6.21 -6.47 -0.28
C ALA A 89 -4.73 -6.83 -0.10
N TYR A 90 -3.88 -5.80 -0.01
CA TYR A 90 -2.48 -6.02 0.34
C TYR A 90 -2.38 -6.42 1.81
N ARG A 91 -1.59 -7.47 2.08
CA ARG A 91 -1.28 -7.92 3.44
C ARG A 91 0.22 -8.10 3.53
N SER A 92 0.81 -7.55 4.58
CA SER A 92 2.21 -7.76 4.87
C SER A 92 2.50 -9.24 5.13
N TYR A 93 3.75 -9.66 4.95
CA TYR A 93 4.17 -11.03 5.26
C TYR A 93 3.86 -11.41 6.72
N LEU A 94 4.02 -10.47 7.65
CA LEU A 94 3.73 -10.66 9.07
C LEU A 94 2.25 -11.00 9.30
N GLU A 95 1.32 -10.27 8.66
CA GLU A 95 -0.11 -10.54 8.75
C GLU A 95 -0.48 -11.91 8.15
N ARG A 96 0.15 -12.27 7.04
CA ARG A 96 -0.05 -13.57 6.40
C ARG A 96 0.48 -14.73 7.24
N SER A 97 1.65 -14.58 7.86
CA SER A 97 2.24 -15.64 8.70
C SER A 97 1.40 -15.92 9.95
N LYS A 98 0.76 -14.90 10.54
CA LYS A 98 -0.16 -15.02 11.69
C LYS A 98 -1.43 -15.82 11.36
N LYS A 99 -2.03 -15.63 10.18
CA LYS A 99 -3.23 -16.38 9.76
C LYS A 99 -2.91 -17.74 9.13
N GLY A 100 -1.80 -17.87 8.40
CA GLY A 100 -1.41 -19.12 7.72
C GLY A 100 -1.03 -20.26 8.67
N ARG A 101 -0.41 -19.95 9.83
CA ARG A 101 -0.09 -20.97 10.86
C ARG A 101 -1.32 -21.59 11.52
N LYS A 102 -2.45 -20.89 11.59
CA LYS A 102 -3.69 -21.43 12.18
C LYS A 102 -4.40 -22.47 11.29
N LYS A 103 -4.12 -22.50 9.98
CA LYS A 103 -4.72 -23.48 9.04
C LYS A 103 -3.94 -24.79 8.91
N LYS A 104 -2.80 -24.95 9.59
CA LYS A 104 -1.97 -26.19 9.57
C LYS A 104 -2.11 -27.05 10.85
N LYS A 105 -3.17 -26.84 11.63
CA LYS A 105 -3.58 -27.72 12.72
C LYS A 105 -5.05 -28.08 12.56
N VAL A 106 -5.36 -28.92 11.57
CA VAL A 106 -6.35 -30.02 11.59
C VAL A 106 -5.92 -30.98 10.51
#